data_AF-C0EE13-F1
#
_entry.id   AF-C0EE13-F1
#
_cell.length_a   1.000
_cell.length_b   1.000
_cell.length_c   1.000
_cell.angle_alpha   90.00
_cell.angle_beta   90.00
_cell.angle_gamma   90.00
#
_symmetry.space_group_name_H-M   'P 1'
#
loop_
_entity.id
_entity.type
_entity.pdbx_description
1 polymer ?
#
loop_
_entity_poly.entity_id
_entity_poly.type
_entity_poly.pdbx_seq_one_letter_code
_entity_poly.pdbx_strand_id
1 'polypeptide(L)' 'MSIAQFIETLKSKSALMIFDRHANLKYQYGSRNFWCRGYFVDTVGKNAKMIQEYIQKVRGRLGQ' A
#
# COMPACT_ATOMS: atom_id res chain seq x y z
N MET A 1 -2.88 11.62 3.45
CA MET A 1 -1.82 10.89 2.73
C MET A 1 -2.48 9.72 2.01
N SER A 2 -2.32 9.59 0.69
CA SER A 2 -2.91 8.47 -0.06
C SER A 2 -1.99 7.23 0.02
N ILE A 3 -2.57 6.03 -0.15
CA ILE A 3 -1.81 4.77 -0.19
C ILE A 3 -0.80 4.79 -1.33
N ALA A 4 -1.20 5.30 -2.50
CA ALA A 4 -0.32 5.41 -3.67
C ALA A 4 0.92 6.25 -3.35
N GLN A 5 0.74 7.45 -2.79
CA GLN A 5 1.86 8.34 -2.43
C GLN A 5 2.80 7.70 -1.40
N PHE A 6 2.23 6.99 -0.42
CA PHE A 6 3.02 6.30 0.61
C PHE A 6 3.87 5.18 0.00
N ILE A 7 3.26 4.31 -0.81
CA ILE A 7 3.95 3.18 -1.45
C ILE A 7 4.99 3.66 -2.47
N GLU A 8 4.70 4.70 -3.25
CA GLU A 8 5.68 5.30 -4.17
C GLU A 8 6.92 5.82 -3.42
N THR A 9 6.69 6.54 -2.32
CA THR A 9 7.77 7.05 -1.47
C THR A 9 8.58 5.90 -0.85
N LEU A 10 7.91 4.85 -0.38
CA LEU A 10 8.57 3.69 0.21
C LEU A 10 9.43 2.94 -0.81
N LYS A 11 8.88 2.63 -1.98
CA LYS A 11 9.57 1.91 -3.06
C LYS A 11 10.75 2.71 -3.61
N SER A 12 10.57 4.01 -3.82
CA SER A 12 11.65 4.89 -4.33
C SER A 12 12.80 5.03 -3.33
N LYS A 13 12.52 5.35 -2.06
CA LYS A 13 13.56 5.54 -1.04
C LYS A 13 14.31 4.25 -0.71
N SER A 14 13.59 3.13 -0.57
CA SER A 14 14.22 1.83 -0.31
C SER A 14 15.13 1.40 -1.48
N ALA A 15 14.71 1.59 -2.73
CA ALA A 15 15.55 1.29 -3.90
C ALA A 15 16.87 2.09 -3.89
N LEU A 16 16.81 3.39 -3.57
CA LEU A 16 18.01 4.22 -3.45
C LEU A 16 18.96 3.70 -2.35
N MET A 17 18.44 3.39 -1.18
CA MET A 17 19.24 2.88 -0.06
C MET A 17 19.90 1.54 -0.38
N ILE A 18 19.21 0.66 -1.11
CA ILE A 18 19.74 -0.64 -1.52
C ILE A 18 20.86 -0.46 -2.55
N PHE A 19 20.68 0.40 -3.55
CA PHE A 19 21.72 0.67 -4.55
C PHE A 19 22.94 1.40 -3.98
N ASP A 20 22.75 2.22 -2.95
CA ASP A 20 23.84 2.91 -2.24
C ASP A 20 24.70 1.91 -1.45
N ARG A 21 24.07 0.96 -0.76
CA ARG A 21 24.78 -0.07 0.03
C ARG A 21 25.36 -1.21 -0.81
N HIS A 22 24.74 -1.53 -1.94
CA HIS A 22 25.09 -2.69 -2.77
C HIS A 22 25.36 -2.26 -4.22
N ALA A 23 26.53 -1.66 -4.43
CA ALA A 23 26.95 -1.14 -5.73
C ALA A 23 26.95 -2.20 -6.84
N ASN A 24 27.15 -3.48 -6.51
CA ASN A 24 27.07 -4.60 -7.45
C ASN A 24 25.67 -4.79 -8.05
N LEU A 25 24.61 -4.55 -7.27
CA LEU A 25 23.22 -4.64 -7.75
C LEU A 25 22.90 -3.51 -8.73
N LYS A 26 23.54 -2.34 -8.60
CA LYS A 26 23.38 -1.22 -9.54
C LYS A 26 23.75 -1.61 -10.98
N TYR A 27 24.76 -2.47 -11.15
CA TYR A 27 25.21 -2.95 -12.46
C TYR A 27 24.32 -4.06 -13.01
N GLN A 28 23.81 -4.96 -12.16
CA GLN A 28 22.89 -6.02 -12.58
C GLN A 28 21.51 -5.48 -12.98
N TYR A 29 21.02 -4.45 -12.28
CA TYR A 29 19.73 -3.82 -12.53
C TYR A 29 19.88 -2.52 -13.33
N GLY A 30 20.65 -2.54 -14.44
CA GLY A 30 21.05 -1.36 -15.23
C GLY A 30 19.96 -0.35 -15.63
N SER A 31 18.66 -0.66 -15.46
CA SER A 31 17.53 0.28 -15.57
C SER A 31 17.11 0.98 -14.25
N ARG A 32 17.86 0.77 -13.15
CA ARG A 32 17.59 1.23 -11.78
C ARG A 32 16.19 0.89 -11.23
N ASN A 33 15.48 -0.04 -11.85
CA ASN A 33 14.20 -0.53 -11.35
C ASN A 33 14.45 -1.71 -10.41
N PHE A 34 14.37 -1.46 -9.10
CA PHE A 34 14.53 -2.52 -8.09
C PHE A 34 13.21 -3.24 -7.80
N TRP A 35 12.09 -2.52 -7.83
CA TRP A 35 10.75 -3.05 -7.55
C TRP A 35 9.89 -3.12 -8.80
N CYS A 36 8.95 -4.06 -8.85
CA CYS A 36 7.91 -4.12 -9.87
C CYS A 36 7.01 -2.87 -9.82
N ARG A 37 6.33 -2.51 -10.92
CA ARG A 37 5.43 -1.34 -10.95
C ARG A 37 4.24 -1.48 -9.98
N GLY A 38 3.64 -2.67 -9.89
CA GLY A 38 2.48 -2.93 -9.04
C GLY A 38 2.77 -2.97 -7.55
N TYR A 39 1.69 -2.96 -6.75
CA TYR A 39 1.69 -3.26 -5.33
C TYR A 39 0.33 -3.85 -4.95
N PHE A 40 0.33 -4.72 -3.94
CA PHE A 40 -0.89 -5.24 -3.33
C PHE A 40 -1.09 -4.57 -1.97
N VAL A 41 -2.32 -4.22 -1.65
CA VAL A 41 -2.69 -3.64 -0.36
C VAL A 41 -3.99 -4.28 0.10
N ASP A 42 -4.04 -4.67 1.37
CA ASP A 42 -5.28 -5.03 2.04
C ASP A 42 -5.44 -4.20 3.32
N THR A 43 -6.67 -3.91 3.68
CA THR A 43 -6.97 -3.20 4.92
C THR A 43 -6.92 -4.17 6.08
N VAL A 44 -6.11 -3.84 7.10
CA VAL A 44 -6.16 -4.56 8.37
C VAL A 44 -7.48 -4.22 9.08
N GLY A 45 -8.14 -5.23 9.66
CA GLY A 45 -9.33 -5.00 10.49
C GLY A 45 -10.67 -4.98 9.75
N LYS A 46 -10.87 -5.82 8.72
CA LYS A 46 -12.21 -6.15 8.18
C LYS A 46 -13.09 -6.77 9.28
N ASN A 47 -13.67 -5.92 10.13
CA ASN A 47 -14.54 -6.36 11.20
C ASN A 47 -15.97 -6.48 10.65
N ALA A 48 -16.30 -7.69 10.19
CA ALA A 48 -17.62 -8.01 9.63
C ALA A 48 -18.77 -7.55 10.55
N LYS A 49 -18.58 -7.63 11.87
CA LYS A 49 -19.57 -7.21 12.87
C LYS A 49 -19.82 -5.69 12.82
N MET A 50 -18.77 -4.88 12.78
CA MET A 50 -18.89 -3.41 12.68
C MET A 50 -19.56 -2.97 11.38
N ILE A 51 -19.25 -3.65 10.27
CA ILE A 51 -19.88 -3.40 8.98
C ILE A 51 -21.38 -3.72 9.05
N GLN A 52 -21.73 -4.86 9.63
CA GLN A 52 -23.12 -5.28 9.81
C GLN A 52 -23.91 -4.33 10.71
N GLU A 53 -23.34 -3.92 11.86
CA GLU A 53 -23.94 -2.95 12.78
C GLU A 53 -24.17 -1.59 12.11
N TYR A 54 -23.19 -1.10 11.34
CA TYR A 54 -23.33 0.13 10.55
C TYR A 54 -24.49 0.04 9.55
N ILE A 55 -24.58 -1.06 8.79
CA ILE A 55 -25.65 -1.29 7.81
C ILE A 55 -27.02 -1.33 8.50
N GLN A 56 -27.15 -2.02 9.62
CA GLN A 56 -28.41 -2.08 10.39
C GLN A 56 -28.83 -0.69 10.89
N LYS A 57 -27.89 0.07 11.45
CA LYS A 57 -28.13 1.45 11.92
C LYS A 57 -28.59 2.37 10.79
N VAL A 58 -27.97 2.28 9.61
CA VAL A 58 -28.36 3.10 8.45
C VAL A 58 -29.75 2.72 7.94
N ARG A 59 -30.08 1.43 7.83
CA ARG A 59 -31.41 0.97 7.39
C ARG A 59 -32.51 1.38 8.38
N GLY A 60 -32.26 1.28 9.67
CA GLY A 60 -33.21 1.73 10.70
C GLY A 60 -33.47 3.24 10.70
N ARG A 61 -32.57 4.03 10.11
CA ARG A 61 -32.67 5.51 10.04
C ARG A 61 -33.42 6.01 8.80
N LEU A 62 -33.58 5.16 7.78
CA LEU A 62 -34.32 5.45 6.54
C LEU A 62 -35.78 4.95 6.57
N GLY A 63 -36.13 4.16 7.59
CA GLY A 63 -37.49 3.66 7.82
C GLY A 63 -38.30 4.45 8.85
N GLN A 64 -37.79 5.62 9.27
CA GLN A 64 -38.51 6.68 9.99
C GLN A 64 -38.60 7.89 9.08
#